data_AF-A0A1B6IVR1-F1
#
_entry.id   AF-A0A1B6IVR1-F1
#
_cell.length_a   1.000
_cell.length_b   1.000
_cell.length_c   1.000
_cell.angle_alpha   90.00
_cell.angle_beta   90.00
_cell.angle_gamma   90.00
#
_symmetry.space_group_name_H-M   'P 1'
#
loop_
_entity.id
_entity.type
_entity.pdbx_description
1 polymer ?
#
loop_
_entity_poly.entity_id
_entity_poly.type
_entity_poly.pdbx_seq_one_letter_code
_entity_poly.pdbx_strand_id
1 'polypeptide(L)'
;VYRLGGTTYEVAAYEMIKGMLFLLNSEHSEEIGGFHFTNTLFEYFADEFLKKHKLNVKENRRALNKLYLAAETCVHTLSKMWTANCYIESLQEGVDFMATVSRPQFEL
;
A
#
# COMPACT_ATOMS: atom_id res chain seq x y z
N VAL A 1 -14.31 18.61 1.41
CA VAL A 1 -13.27 18.02 0.53
C VAL A 1 -12.44 17.08 1.37
N TYR A 2 -12.17 15.87 0.87
CA TYR A 2 -11.31 14.88 1.50
C TYR A 2 -10.24 14.46 0.50
N ARG A 3 -8.97 14.49 0.91
CA ARG A 3 -7.82 14.05 0.10
C ARG A 3 -6.94 13.16 0.94
N LEU A 4 -6.67 11.96 0.44
CA LEU A 4 -5.65 11.06 0.98
C LEU A 4 -4.63 10.81 -0.13
N GLY A 5 -3.46 11.42 0.02
CA GLY A 5 -2.33 11.27 -0.89
C GLY A 5 -1.46 10.07 -0.54
N GLY A 6 -0.29 9.99 -1.18
CA GLY A 6 0.69 8.93 -0.89
C GLY A 6 1.30 9.05 0.50
N THR A 7 1.53 10.27 0.98
CA THR A 7 2.23 10.54 2.25
C THR A 7 1.45 11.45 3.19
N THR A 8 0.41 12.13 2.71
CA THR A 8 -0.32 13.14 3.48
C THR A 8 -1.82 12.95 3.36
N TYR A 9 -2.57 13.46 4.34
CA TYR A 9 -4.01 13.60 4.24
C TYR A 9 -4.45 15.04 4.55
N GLU A 10 -5.57 15.43 3.95
CA GLU A 10 -6.19 16.74 4.11
C GLU A 10 -7.71 16.60 4.12
N VAL A 11 -8.37 17.18 5.13
CA VAL A 11 -9.82 17.25 5.24
C VAL A 11 -10.22 18.70 5.42
N ALA A 12 -11.08 19.22 4.55
CA ALA A 12 -11.55 20.60 4.63
C ALA A 12 -13.08 20.67 4.49
N ALA A 13 -13.72 21.37 5.42
CA ALA A 13 -15.14 21.67 5.41
C ALA A 13 -15.37 23.08 4.83
N TYR A 14 -16.27 23.18 3.86
CA TYR A 14 -16.63 24.45 3.23
C TYR A 14 -18.12 24.69 3.32
N GLU A 15 -18.50 25.94 3.49
CA GLU A 15 -19.85 26.44 3.32
C GLU A 15 -20.00 27.08 1.94
N MET A 16 -21.13 26.86 1.27
CA MET A 16 -21.41 27.47 -0.04
C MET A 16 -22.59 28.43 0.08
N ILE A 17 -22.37 29.71 -0.21
CA ILE A 17 -23.41 30.75 -0.16
C ILE A 17 -23.35 31.55 -1.46
N LYS A 18 -24.46 31.56 -2.22
CA LYS A 18 -24.60 32.33 -3.47
C LYS A 18 -23.45 32.14 -4.46
N GLY A 19 -22.95 30.91 -4.58
CA GLY A 19 -21.83 30.56 -5.47
C GLY A 19 -20.44 30.91 -4.93
N MET A 20 -20.33 31.45 -3.71
CA MET A 20 -19.07 31.64 -3.00
C MET A 20 -18.82 30.49 -2.03
N LEU A 21 -17.57 30.01 -1.97
CA LEU A 21 -17.10 28.98 -1.04
C LEU A 21 -16.35 29.64 0.12
N PHE A 22 -16.78 29.36 1.34
CA PHE A 22 -16.15 29.78 2.58
C PHE A 22 -15.54 28.57 3.28
N LEU A 23 -14.27 28.64 3.65
CA LEU A 23 -13.63 27.60 4.45
C LEU A 23 -14.12 27.71 5.90
N LEU A 24 -14.71 26.64 6.42
CA LEU A 24 -15.13 26.57 7.83
C LEU A 24 -14.01 26.04 8.70
N ASN A 25 -13.42 24.92 8.30
CA ASN A 25 -12.33 24.28 9.02
C ASN A 25 -11.51 23.41 8.07
N SER A 26 -10.23 23.22 8.40
CA SER A 26 -9.35 22.30 7.69
C SER A 26 -8.40 21.60 8.65
N GLU A 27 -8.17 20.32 8.41
CA GLU A 27 -7.18 19.51 9.11
C GLU A 27 -6.22 18.93 8.08
N HIS A 28 -4.94 18.90 8.45
CA HIS A 28 -3.86 18.34 7.64
C HIS A 28 -2.94 17.53 8.54
N SER A 29 -2.52 16.36 8.07
CA SER A 29 -1.41 15.65 8.68
C SER A 29 -0.55 14.92 7.65
N GLU A 30 0.73 14.84 7.98
CA GLU A 30 1.79 14.21 7.20
C GLU A 30 2.07 12.77 7.65
N GLU A 31 1.35 12.28 8.65
CA GLU A 31 1.61 10.97 9.24
C GLU A 31 0.86 9.85 8.52
N ILE A 32 -0.25 10.15 7.82
CA ILE A 32 -1.13 9.15 7.21
C ILE A 32 -1.18 9.35 5.69
N GLY A 33 -0.99 8.26 4.95
CA GLY A 33 -1.01 8.25 3.50
C GLY A 33 -0.99 6.83 2.92
N GLY A 34 -1.12 6.74 1.60
CA GLY A 34 -1.14 5.49 0.85
C GLY A 34 0.10 4.61 1.02
N PHE A 35 1.26 5.20 1.37
CA PHE A 35 2.49 4.47 1.68
C PHE A 35 2.28 3.42 2.76
N HIS A 36 1.46 3.68 3.78
CA HIS A 36 1.22 2.73 4.86
C HIS A 36 0.53 1.46 4.37
N PHE A 37 -0.42 1.58 3.45
CA PHE A 37 -1.07 0.43 2.82
C PHE A 37 -0.08 -0.45 2.07
N THR A 38 0.80 0.17 1.28
CA THR A 38 1.86 -0.54 0.57
C THR A 38 2.85 -1.18 1.53
N ASN A 39 3.24 -0.48 2.59
CA ASN A 39 4.18 -0.97 3.58
C ASN A 39 3.63 -2.16 4.37
N THR A 40 2.38 -2.12 4.82
CA THR A 40 1.72 -3.24 5.51
C THR A 40 1.68 -4.49 4.62
N LEU A 41 1.34 -4.34 3.33
CA LEU A 41 1.31 -5.48 2.42
C LEU A 41 2.72 -6.00 2.08
N PHE A 42 3.69 -5.10 1.94
CA PHE A 42 5.10 -5.44 1.77
C PHE A 42 5.62 -6.28 2.95
N GLU A 43 5.34 -5.86 4.19
CA GLU A 43 5.73 -6.56 5.40
C GLU A 43 5.10 -7.96 5.46
N TYR A 44 3.80 -8.07 5.15
CA TYR A 44 3.11 -9.35 5.06
C TYR A 44 3.78 -10.31 4.05
N PHE A 45 4.09 -9.83 2.84
CA PHE A 45 4.75 -10.66 1.84
C PHE A 45 6.21 -11.00 2.19
N ALA A 46 6.93 -10.07 2.81
CA ALA A 46 8.30 -10.31 3.27
C ALA A 46 8.35 -11.40 4.33
N ASP A 47 7.42 -11.38 5.28
CA ASP A 47 7.26 -12.41 6.30
C ASP A 47 6.86 -13.76 5.70
N GLU A 48 5.96 -13.76 4.70
CA GLU A 48 5.54 -14.98 4.01
C GLU A 48 6.71 -15.62 3.25
N PHE A 49 7.51 -14.81 2.56
CA PHE A 49 8.71 -15.26 1.86
C PHE A 49 9.77 -15.79 2.83
N LEU A 50 10.00 -15.10 3.95
CA LEU A 50 10.92 -15.53 5.00
C LEU A 50 10.49 -16.88 5.60
N LYS A 51 9.19 -17.08 5.84
CA LYS A 51 8.66 -18.35 6.35
C LYS A 51 8.83 -19.50 5.34
N LYS A 52 8.60 -19.26 4.05
CA LYS A 52 8.66 -20.28 2.99
C LYS A 52 10.08 -20.65 2.59
N HIS A 53 10.96 -19.65 2.44
CA HIS A 53 12.28 -19.83 1.83
C HIS A 53 13.44 -19.59 2.80
N LYS A 54 13.17 -19.10 4.02
CA LYS A 54 14.19 -18.73 5.02
C LYS A 54 15.20 -17.70 4.53
N LEU A 55 14.82 -16.93 3.52
CA LEU A 55 15.61 -15.85 2.92
C LEU A 55 14.95 -14.52 3.26
N ASN A 56 15.76 -13.55 3.71
CA ASN A 56 15.28 -12.25 4.10
C ASN A 56 15.38 -11.26 2.94
N VAL A 57 14.22 -10.87 2.39
CA VAL A 57 14.10 -9.92 1.27
C VAL A 57 14.64 -8.53 1.62
N LYS A 58 14.63 -8.17 2.92
CA LYS A 58 15.05 -6.85 3.40
C LYS A 58 16.56 -6.63 3.37
N GLU A 59 17.34 -7.72 3.34
CA GLU A 59 18.80 -7.65 3.29
C GLU A 59 19.31 -7.33 1.88
N ASN A 60 18.51 -7.62 0.85
CA ASN A 60 18.86 -7.35 -0.54
C ASN A 60 18.04 -6.17 -1.10
N ARG A 61 18.70 -5.04 -1.33
CA ARG A 61 18.05 -3.82 -1.88
C ARG A 61 17.28 -4.07 -3.17
N ARG A 62 17.77 -4.94 -4.06
CA ARG A 62 17.10 -5.24 -5.33
C ARG A 62 15.83 -6.06 -5.10
N ALA A 63 15.89 -7.06 -4.23
CA ALA A 63 14.75 -7.90 -3.89
C ALA A 63 13.68 -7.08 -3.15
N LEU A 64 14.10 -6.24 -2.21
CA LEU A 64 13.25 -5.30 -1.48
C LEU A 64 12.44 -4.42 -2.44
N ASN A 65 13.12 -3.75 -3.37
CA ASN A 65 12.45 -2.86 -4.33
C ASN A 65 11.47 -3.61 -5.25
N LYS A 66 11.83 -4.83 -5.70
CA LYS A 66 10.94 -5.68 -6.50
C LYS A 66 9.66 -6.02 -5.73
N LEU A 67 9.81 -6.46 -4.47
CA LEU A 67 8.68 -6.82 -3.62
C LEU A 67 7.79 -5.61 -3.33
N TYR A 68 8.40 -4.47 -3.06
CA TYR A 68 7.68 -3.23 -2.78
C TYR A 68 6.82 -2.77 -3.97
N LEU A 69 7.37 -2.79 -5.19
CA LEU A 69 6.63 -2.44 -6.42
C LEU A 69 5.47 -3.41 -6.69
N ALA A 70 5.69 -4.70 -6.43
CA ALA A 70 4.64 -5.70 -6.56
C ALA A 70 3.53 -5.50 -5.51
N ALA A 71 3.90 -5.15 -4.27
CA ALA A 71 2.95 -4.81 -3.21
C ALA A 71 2.10 -3.59 -3.58
N GLU A 72 2.70 -2.52 -4.10
CA GLU A 72 1.96 -1.33 -4.59
C GLU A 72 0.95 -1.70 -5.68
N THR A 73 1.37 -2.53 -6.64
CA THR A 73 0.50 -3.06 -7.71
C THR A 73 -0.66 -3.90 -7.13
N CYS A 74 -0.39 -4.69 -6.09
CA CYS A 74 -1.41 -5.47 -5.41
C CYS A 74 -2.41 -4.59 -4.66
N VAL A 75 -1.97 -3.54 -3.98
CA VAL A 75 -2.85 -2.55 -3.32
C VAL A 75 -3.80 -1.91 -4.35
N HIS A 76 -3.26 -1.48 -5.50
CA HIS A 76 -4.10 -0.95 -6.59
C HIS A 76 -5.12 -1.98 -7.09
N THR A 77 -4.73 -3.26 -7.16
CA THR A 77 -5.63 -4.34 -7.56
C THR A 77 -6.72 -4.58 -6.52
N LEU A 78 -6.37 -4.64 -5.24
CA LEU A 78 -7.30 -4.80 -4.11
C LEU A 78 -8.30 -3.64 -3.98
N SER A 79 -7.93 -2.44 -4.45
CA SER A 79 -8.86 -1.30 -4.49
C SER A 79 -10.05 -1.56 -5.45
N LYS A 80 -9.86 -2.41 -6.46
CA LYS A 80 -10.85 -2.71 -7.52
C LYS A 80 -11.43 -4.12 -7.42
N MET A 81 -10.66 -5.08 -6.95
CA MET A 81 -10.97 -6.50 -6.93
C MET A 81 -10.90 -7.04 -5.51
N TRP A 82 -11.60 -8.15 -5.27
CA TRP A 82 -11.63 -8.76 -3.94
C TRP A 82 -10.37 -9.55 -3.58
N THR A 83 -9.56 -9.89 -4.59
CA THR A 83 -8.32 -10.67 -4.46
C THR A 83 -7.25 -10.11 -5.38
N ALA A 84 -5.99 -10.14 -4.95
CA ALA A 84 -4.83 -9.81 -5.77
C ALA A 84 -3.79 -10.94 -5.71
N ASN A 85 -3.18 -11.22 -6.86
CA ASN A 85 -2.10 -12.20 -6.97
C ASN A 85 -0.78 -11.45 -7.13
N CYS A 86 0.15 -11.69 -6.22
CA CYS A 86 1.52 -11.22 -6.30
C CYS A 86 2.39 -12.34 -6.89
N TYR A 87 2.98 -12.09 -8.07
CA TYR A 87 3.93 -12.99 -8.70
C TYR A 87 5.19 -12.20 -9.06
N ILE A 88 6.35 -12.70 -8.60
CA ILE A 88 7.65 -12.06 -8.84
C ILE A 88 8.66 -13.13 -9.21
N GLU A 89 9.23 -13.01 -10.41
CA GLU A 89 10.30 -13.88 -10.88
C GLU A 89 11.64 -13.50 -10.25
N SER A 90 12.37 -14.52 -9.79
CA SER A 90 13.70 -14.42 -9.21
C SER A 90 13.76 -13.27 -8.19
N LEU A 91 12.90 -13.37 -7.18
CA LEU A 91 12.79 -12.34 -6.13
C LEU A 91 14.12 -12.22 -5.40
N GLN A 92 14.65 -13.34 -4.91
CA GLN A 92 15.96 -13.43 -4.27
C GLN A 92 16.62 -14.77 -4.58
N GLU A 93 17.92 -14.77 -4.90
CA GLU A 93 18.73 -15.98 -5.12
C GLU A 93 18.14 -16.98 -6.15
N GLY A 94 17.41 -16.48 -7.15
CA GLY A 94 16.77 -17.35 -8.15
C GLY A 94 15.43 -17.94 -7.71
N VAL A 95 14.94 -17.61 -6.52
CA VAL A 95 13.66 -18.08 -5.99
C VAL A 95 12.54 -17.18 -6.46
N ASP A 96 11.52 -17.77 -7.06
CA ASP A 96 10.28 -17.09 -7.44
C ASP A 96 9.36 -16.94 -6.23
N PHE A 97 8.59 -15.85 -6.20
CA PHE A 97 7.61 -15.61 -5.17
C PHE A 97 6.20 -15.58 -5.77
N MET A 98 5.30 -16.34 -5.15
CA MET A 98 3.88 -16.32 -5.47
C MET A 98 3.06 -16.30 -4.18
N ALA A 99 2.18 -15.32 -4.06
CA ALA A 99 1.23 -15.18 -2.97
C ALA A 99 -0.09 -14.60 -3.49
N THR A 100 -1.19 -14.99 -2.86
CA THR A 100 -2.52 -14.43 -3.12
C THR A 100 -3.01 -13.79 -1.84
N VAL A 101 -3.46 -12.54 -1.93
CA VAL A 101 -4.05 -11.79 -0.83
C VAL A 101 -5.49 -11.45 -1.15
N SER A 102 -6.36 -11.53 -0.15
CA SER A 102 -7.76 -11.11 -0.26
C SER A 102 -8.00 -9.80 0.47
N ARG A 103 -9.00 -9.05 0.03
CA ARG A 103 -9.36 -7.76 0.62
C ARG A 103 -9.69 -7.85 2.11
N PRO A 104 -10.43 -8.86 2.61
CA PRO A 104 -10.65 -9.01 4.05
C PRO A 104 -9.36 -9.21 4.85
N GLN A 105 -8.38 -9.94 4.31
CA GLN A 105 -7.07 -10.12 4.97
C GLN A 105 -6.26 -8.83 5.01
N PHE A 106 -6.49 -7.91 4.07
CA PHE A 106 -5.80 -6.63 3.98
C PHE A 106 -6.45 -5.54 4.84
N GLU A 107 -7.77 -5.58 5.04
CA GLU A 107 -8.54 -4.59 5.81
C GLU A 107 -8.68 -4.93 7.31
N LEU A 108 -8.28 -6.15 7.73
CA LEU A 108 -8.28 -6.63 9.12
C LEU A 108 -7.08 -6.09 9.92
#